data_AF-A0A7W1RBT2-F1
#
_entry.id   AF-A0A7W1RBT2-F1
#
_cell.length_a   1.000
_cell.length_b   1.000
_cell.length_c   1.000
_cell.angle_alpha   90.00
_cell.angle_beta   90.00
_cell.angle_gamma   90.00
#
_symmetry.space_group_name_H-M   'P 1'
#
loop_
_entity.id
_entity.type
_entity.pdbx_description
1 polymer ?
#
loop_
_entity_poly.entity_id
_entity_poly.type
_entity_poly.pdbx_seq_one_letter_code
_entity_poly.pdbx_strand_id
1 'polypeptide(L)'
;MGEDETQTLVQLAWDALPRSRRRLLEQVGASRWEIVERPLGDVVFDLLRSSGRRAPDSERIRSENEALGIWVPELRLVLINEGHREIREADRSTREALLTWLAWHEWGHALSVTAFSDHDPSEGARLVELAPAGIRERIRSGGYRRNEYIHELIAETYALLMRERVQGRPGRPRWLPNEIYQLMARIGA
;
A
#
# COMPACT_ATOMS: atom_id res chain seq x y z
N MET A 1 3.50 6.60 -24.24
CA MET A 1 3.71 5.44 -23.37
C MET A 1 2.33 4.99 -22.95
N GLY A 2 1.96 3.76 -23.29
CA GLY A 2 0.61 3.24 -23.08
C GLY A 2 0.49 2.47 -21.77
N GLU A 3 -0.75 2.21 -21.37
CA GLU A 3 -1.22 1.31 -20.29
C GLU A 3 -0.33 0.07 -20.05
N ASP A 4 0.24 -0.49 -21.12
CA ASP A 4 1.14 -1.66 -21.13
C ASP A 4 2.43 -1.49 -20.30
N GLU A 5 3.00 -0.27 -20.22
CA GLU A 5 4.22 -0.03 -19.45
C GLU A 5 3.96 -0.01 -17.94
N THR A 6 2.89 0.67 -17.50
CA THR A 6 2.52 0.72 -16.08
C THR A 6 2.14 -0.67 -15.58
N GLN A 7 1.36 -1.40 -16.37
CA GLN A 7 1.00 -2.78 -16.07
C GLN A 7 2.25 -3.66 -15.92
N THR A 8 3.23 -3.50 -16.82
CA THR A 8 4.51 -4.22 -16.75
C THR A 8 5.28 -3.90 -15.47
N LEU A 9 5.34 -2.63 -15.06
CA LEU A 9 6.04 -2.23 -13.84
C LEU A 9 5.42 -2.82 -12.57
N VAL A 10 4.09 -2.79 -12.46
CA VAL A 10 3.38 -3.36 -11.32
C VAL A 10 3.50 -4.89 -11.31
N GLN A 11 3.47 -5.54 -12.48
CA GLN A 11 3.75 -6.96 -12.62
C GLN A 11 5.18 -7.31 -12.16
N LEU A 12 6.19 -6.53 -12.55
CA LEU A 12 7.57 -6.72 -12.07
C LEU A 12 7.67 -6.53 -10.55
N ALA A 13 6.93 -5.58 -9.98
CA ALA A 13 6.85 -5.39 -8.53
C ALA A 13 6.26 -6.62 -7.83
N TRP A 14 5.21 -7.23 -8.40
CA TRP A 14 4.63 -8.49 -7.92
C TRP A 14 5.62 -9.66 -8.02
N ASP A 15 6.34 -9.73 -9.14
CA ASP A 15 7.30 -10.80 -9.40
C ASP A 15 8.53 -10.74 -8.49
N ALA A 16 8.88 -9.54 -7.99
CA ALA A 16 9.93 -9.33 -7.02
C ALA A 16 9.58 -9.78 -5.59
N LEU A 17 8.29 -9.99 -5.28
CA LEU A 17 7.83 -10.43 -3.96
C LEU A 17 8.46 -11.79 -3.56
N PRO A 18 8.87 -11.97 -2.29
CA PRO A 18 9.21 -13.30 -1.80
C PRO A 18 8.03 -14.28 -2.00
N ARG A 19 8.32 -15.53 -2.39
CA ARG A 19 7.27 -16.54 -2.63
C ARG A 19 6.30 -16.71 -1.47
N SER A 20 6.79 -16.66 -0.22
CA SER A 20 5.93 -16.73 0.97
C SER A 20 4.98 -15.55 1.08
N ARG A 21 5.45 -14.32 0.76
CA ARG A 21 4.63 -13.11 0.77
C ARG A 21 3.61 -13.10 -0.36
N ARG A 22 4.00 -13.54 -1.55
CA ARG A 22 3.08 -13.72 -2.68
C ARG A 22 1.95 -14.69 -2.33
N ARG A 23 2.30 -15.85 -1.78
CA ARG A 23 1.30 -16.84 -1.32
C ARG A 23 0.34 -16.27 -0.29
N LEU A 24 0.84 -15.48 0.66
CA LEU A 24 -0.01 -14.85 1.67
C LEU A 24 -0.97 -13.83 1.02
N LEU A 25 -0.48 -12.99 0.10
CA LEU A 25 -1.30 -12.06 -0.66
C LEU A 25 -2.38 -12.78 -1.49
N GLU A 26 -2.02 -13.90 -2.13
CA GLU A 26 -2.98 -14.75 -2.86
C GLU A 26 -4.06 -15.34 -1.91
N GLN A 27 -3.66 -15.84 -0.73
CA GLN A 27 -4.59 -16.40 0.27
C GLN A 27 -5.63 -15.38 0.74
N VAL A 28 -5.23 -14.11 0.82
CA VAL A 28 -6.08 -13.02 1.30
C VAL A 28 -6.81 -12.34 0.13
N GLY A 29 -6.57 -12.83 -1.09
CA GLY A 29 -7.17 -12.40 -2.35
C GLY A 29 -6.60 -11.12 -2.93
N ALA A 30 -5.48 -10.61 -2.40
CA ALA A 30 -4.80 -9.39 -2.82
C ALA A 30 -3.82 -9.60 -3.99
N SER A 31 -4.10 -10.58 -4.87
CA SER A 31 -3.30 -10.87 -6.06
C SER A 31 -3.81 -10.21 -7.32
N ARG A 32 -4.83 -9.34 -7.20
CA ARG A 32 -5.43 -8.59 -8.30
C ARG A 32 -5.10 -7.12 -8.16
N TRP A 33 -4.76 -6.51 -9.28
CA TRP A 33 -4.63 -5.06 -9.39
C TRP A 33 -5.21 -4.56 -10.70
N GLU A 34 -5.64 -3.31 -10.72
CA GLU A 34 -6.07 -2.58 -11.91
C GLU A 34 -5.41 -1.21 -11.94
N ILE A 35 -4.96 -0.81 -13.14
CA ILE A 35 -4.41 0.51 -13.41
C ILE A 35 -5.52 1.33 -14.07
N VAL A 36 -5.75 2.54 -13.56
CA VAL A 36 -6.84 3.41 -14.03
C VAL A 36 -6.34 4.83 -14.26
N GLU A 37 -6.98 5.54 -15.19
CA GLU A 37 -6.67 6.96 -15.50
C GLU A 37 -7.67 7.94 -14.86
N ARG A 38 -8.49 7.48 -13.91
CA ARG A 38 -9.58 8.24 -13.31
C ARG A 38 -9.42 8.28 -11.77
N PRO A 39 -10.01 9.29 -11.11
CA PRO A 39 -10.01 9.37 -9.64
C PRO A 39 -10.51 8.07 -8.98
N LEU A 40 -9.80 7.60 -7.96
CA LEU A 40 -10.00 6.24 -7.44
C LEU A 40 -11.32 6.06 -6.68
N GLY A 41 -11.80 7.09 -5.96
CA GLY A 41 -13.10 7.05 -5.29
C GLY A 41 -14.26 6.87 -6.26
N ASP A 42 -14.19 7.48 -7.45
CA ASP A 42 -15.19 7.28 -8.51
C ASP A 42 -15.16 5.83 -9.03
N VAL A 43 -13.96 5.28 -9.25
CA VAL A 43 -13.76 3.89 -9.69
C VAL A 43 -14.28 2.91 -8.63
N VAL A 44 -13.95 3.14 -7.35
CA VAL A 44 -14.42 2.32 -6.22
C VAL A 44 -15.95 2.37 -6.14
N PHE A 45 -16.55 3.55 -6.28
CA PHE A 45 -18.01 3.69 -6.31
C PHE A 45 -18.64 2.83 -7.41
N ASP A 46 -18.14 2.90 -8.65
CA ASP A 46 -18.67 2.14 -9.78
C ASP A 46 -18.51 0.63 -9.60
N LEU A 47 -17.35 0.18 -9.11
CA LEU A 47 -17.06 -1.24 -8.86
C LEU A 47 -17.89 -1.81 -7.70
N LEU A 48 -18.05 -1.07 -6.60
CA LEU A 48 -18.88 -1.50 -5.47
C LEU A 48 -20.36 -1.55 -5.87
N ARG A 49 -20.84 -0.53 -6.61
CA ARG A 49 -22.22 -0.50 -7.09
C ARG A 49 -22.52 -1.65 -8.05
N SER A 50 -21.63 -1.91 -9.01
CA SER A 50 -21.81 -3.00 -10.00
C SER A 50 -21.73 -4.39 -9.37
N SER A 51 -20.99 -4.56 -8.27
CA SER A 51 -20.94 -5.80 -7.49
C SER A 51 -22.08 -5.96 -6.48
N GLY A 52 -23.06 -5.06 -6.46
CA GLY A 52 -24.20 -5.10 -5.53
C GLY A 52 -23.84 -4.80 -4.08
N ARG A 53 -22.66 -4.21 -3.84
CA ARG A 53 -22.19 -3.80 -2.51
C ARG A 53 -22.66 -2.39 -2.17
N ARG A 54 -22.60 -2.06 -0.88
CA ARG A 54 -22.90 -0.70 -0.41
C ARG A 54 -21.90 0.28 -1.01
N ALA A 55 -22.42 1.34 -1.64
CA ALA A 55 -21.60 2.41 -2.18
C ALA A 55 -20.90 3.18 -1.04
N PRO A 56 -19.68 3.69 -1.27
CA PRO A 56 -18.99 4.56 -0.33
C PRO A 56 -19.77 5.86 -0.15
N ASP A 57 -19.60 6.51 1.01
CA ASP A 57 -20.14 7.86 1.22
C ASP A 57 -19.29 8.91 0.49
N SER A 58 -19.81 10.14 0.42
CA SER A 58 -19.14 11.23 -0.29
C SER A 58 -17.82 11.67 0.36
N GLU A 59 -17.61 11.40 1.65
CA GLU A 59 -16.35 11.73 2.32
C GLU A 59 -15.26 10.75 1.87
N ARG A 60 -15.55 9.45 1.89
CA ARG A 60 -14.67 8.40 1.39
C ARG A 60 -14.32 8.61 -0.09
N ILE A 61 -15.32 8.89 -0.94
CA ILE A 61 -15.08 9.15 -2.38
C ILE A 61 -14.09 10.30 -2.57
N ARG A 62 -14.27 11.43 -1.87
CA ARG A 62 -13.36 12.57 -1.99
C ARG A 62 -11.95 12.22 -1.54
N SER A 63 -11.82 11.55 -0.39
CA SER A 63 -10.52 11.13 0.12
C SER A 63 -9.80 10.16 -0.82
N GLU A 64 -10.50 9.17 -1.37
CA GLU A 64 -9.94 8.20 -2.31
C GLU A 64 -9.62 8.84 -3.68
N ASN A 65 -10.34 9.88 -4.09
CA ASN A 65 -10.04 10.62 -5.33
C ASN A 65 -8.70 11.39 -5.29
N GLU A 66 -8.18 11.68 -4.10
CA GLU A 66 -6.86 12.30 -3.90
C GLU A 66 -5.73 11.26 -3.82
N ALA A 67 -6.06 9.97 -3.74
CA ALA A 67 -5.07 8.91 -3.58
C ALA A 67 -4.40 8.52 -4.92
N LEU A 68 -3.12 8.17 -4.83
CA LEU A 68 -2.31 7.63 -5.93
C LEU A 68 -2.63 6.15 -6.19
N GLY A 69 -2.90 5.41 -5.12
CA GLY A 69 -3.27 4.00 -5.13
C GLY A 69 -4.03 3.68 -3.86
N ILE A 70 -4.83 2.61 -3.90
CA ILE A 70 -5.62 2.14 -2.77
C ILE A 70 -5.76 0.62 -2.82
N TRP A 71 -5.67 -0.01 -1.66
CA TRP A 71 -6.25 -1.32 -1.41
C TRP A 71 -7.75 -1.18 -1.13
N VAL A 72 -8.59 -1.93 -1.86
CA VAL A 72 -10.05 -1.97 -1.68
C VAL A 72 -10.43 -3.32 -1.05
N PRO A 73 -10.56 -3.42 0.29
CA PRO A 73 -10.78 -4.69 0.97
C PRO A 73 -12.04 -5.43 0.50
N GLU A 74 -13.12 -4.70 0.21
CA GLU A 74 -14.40 -5.26 -0.18
C GLU A 74 -14.36 -5.97 -1.54
N LEU A 75 -13.45 -5.53 -2.41
CA LEU A 75 -13.24 -6.10 -3.75
C LEU A 75 -12.01 -7.00 -3.82
N ARG A 76 -11.17 -6.96 -2.78
CA ARG A 76 -9.85 -7.58 -2.73
C ARG A 76 -8.99 -7.17 -3.94
N LEU A 77 -8.93 -5.86 -4.18
CA LEU A 77 -8.32 -5.27 -5.37
C LEU A 77 -7.39 -4.12 -4.99
N VAL A 78 -6.18 -4.10 -5.56
CA VAL A 78 -5.32 -2.91 -5.54
C VAL A 78 -5.64 -2.05 -6.76
N LEU A 79 -5.95 -0.78 -6.56
CA LEU A 79 -6.13 0.19 -7.64
C LEU A 79 -4.97 1.17 -7.65
N ILE A 80 -4.47 1.52 -8.84
CA ILE A 80 -3.43 2.54 -9.02
C ILE A 80 -3.91 3.54 -10.06
N ASN A 81 -3.88 4.83 -9.69
CA ASN A 81 -4.28 5.94 -10.56
C ASN A 81 -3.08 6.45 -11.36
N GLU A 82 -2.79 5.85 -12.52
CA GLU A 82 -1.72 6.34 -13.38
C GLU A 82 -2.02 7.73 -13.99
N GLY A 83 -3.31 8.12 -13.98
CA GLY A 83 -3.79 9.43 -14.37
C GLY A 83 -3.46 10.53 -13.35
N HIS A 84 -3.02 10.19 -12.14
CA HIS A 84 -2.72 11.16 -11.09
C HIS A 84 -1.57 12.09 -11.49
N ARG A 85 -1.68 13.38 -11.14
CA ARG A 85 -0.73 14.42 -11.55
C ARG A 85 0.72 14.07 -11.18
N GLU A 86 0.94 13.59 -9.97
CA GLU A 86 2.29 13.24 -9.48
C GLU A 86 2.93 12.09 -10.27
N ILE A 87 2.13 11.14 -10.78
CA ILE A 87 2.62 10.03 -11.61
C ILE A 87 2.87 10.52 -13.04
N ARG A 88 1.96 11.35 -13.58
CA ARG A 88 2.05 11.86 -14.95
C ARG A 88 3.17 12.87 -15.16
N GLU A 89 3.45 13.71 -14.18
CA GLU A 89 4.45 14.77 -14.25
C GLU A 89 5.85 14.30 -13.82
N ALA A 90 5.96 13.12 -13.18
CA ALA A 90 7.23 12.55 -12.80
C ALA A 90 8.09 12.18 -14.02
N ASP A 91 9.40 12.38 -13.91
CA ASP A 91 10.34 11.79 -14.86
C ASP A 91 10.25 10.26 -14.81
N ARG A 92 10.76 9.59 -15.86
CA ARG A 92 10.67 8.13 -16.00
C ARG A 92 11.16 7.38 -14.76
N SER A 93 12.32 7.76 -14.21
CA SER A 93 12.92 7.04 -13.08
C SER A 93 12.12 7.23 -11.79
N THR A 94 11.63 8.46 -11.57
CA THR A 94 10.77 8.78 -10.43
C THR A 94 9.43 8.07 -10.54
N ARG A 95 8.84 8.04 -11.74
CA ARG A 95 7.58 7.33 -12.03
C ARG A 95 7.70 5.83 -11.79
N GLU A 96 8.75 5.19 -12.30
CA GLU A 96 9.02 3.76 -12.09
C GLU A 96 9.18 3.43 -10.59
N ALA A 97 9.95 4.25 -9.87
CA ALA A 97 10.14 4.08 -8.43
C ALA A 97 8.84 4.28 -7.64
N LEU A 98 8.04 5.29 -8.00
CA LEU A 98 6.78 5.61 -7.35
C LEU A 98 5.74 4.51 -7.55
N LEU A 99 5.54 4.05 -8.80
CA LEU A 99 4.58 2.97 -9.11
C LEU A 99 4.94 1.65 -8.42
N THR A 100 6.23 1.31 -8.41
CA THR A 100 6.71 0.10 -7.73
C THR A 100 6.51 0.20 -6.22
N TRP A 101 6.86 1.34 -5.64
CA TRP A 101 6.66 1.59 -4.21
C TRP A 101 5.17 1.55 -3.83
N LEU A 102 4.33 2.19 -4.62
CA LEU A 102 2.87 2.25 -4.40
C LEU A 102 2.26 0.85 -4.43
N ALA A 103 2.60 0.02 -5.42
CA ALA A 103 2.11 -1.36 -5.48
C ALA A 103 2.49 -2.16 -4.21
N TRP A 104 3.74 -2.06 -3.76
CA TRP A 104 4.15 -2.71 -2.52
C TRP A 104 3.46 -2.11 -1.29
N HIS A 105 3.24 -0.80 -1.23
CA HIS A 105 2.52 -0.12 -0.15
C HIS A 105 1.09 -0.64 -0.03
N GLU A 106 0.34 -0.72 -1.13
CA GLU A 106 -1.04 -1.23 -1.13
C GLU A 106 -1.12 -2.72 -0.79
N TRP A 107 -0.18 -3.55 -1.25
CA TRP A 107 -0.08 -4.93 -0.75
C TRP A 107 0.30 -4.99 0.73
N GLY A 108 1.07 -4.03 1.23
CA GLY A 108 1.32 -3.85 2.65
C GLY A 108 0.04 -3.58 3.43
N HIS A 109 -0.87 -2.74 2.92
CA HIS A 109 -2.21 -2.58 3.49
C HIS A 109 -2.99 -3.90 3.49
N ALA A 110 -2.99 -4.64 2.38
CA ALA A 110 -3.66 -5.94 2.30
C ALA A 110 -3.09 -6.97 3.29
N LEU A 111 -1.79 -6.93 3.58
CA LEU A 111 -1.16 -7.77 4.61
C LEU A 111 -1.47 -7.29 6.03
N SER A 112 -1.65 -5.99 6.24
CA SER A 112 -1.97 -5.44 7.56
C SER A 112 -3.31 -5.97 8.10
N VAL A 113 -4.29 -6.20 7.22
CA VAL A 113 -5.62 -6.71 7.59
C VAL A 113 -5.61 -8.19 7.97
N THR A 114 -4.57 -8.93 7.59
CA THR A 114 -4.52 -10.40 7.72
C THR A 114 -3.72 -10.82 8.93
N ALA A 115 -2.86 -9.92 9.39
CA ALA A 115 -2.01 -10.13 10.53
C ALA A 115 -2.71 -9.92 11.87
N PHE A 116 -3.86 -9.22 11.95
CA PHE A 116 -4.36 -8.79 13.26
C PHE A 116 -5.88 -8.63 13.44
N SER A 117 -6.30 -9.14 14.60
CA SER A 117 -7.45 -8.73 15.40
C SER A 117 -7.28 -7.31 15.95
N ASP A 118 -8.36 -6.64 16.36
CA ASP A 118 -8.44 -5.29 16.95
C ASP A 118 -7.11 -4.81 17.56
N HIS A 119 -6.33 -4.05 16.79
CA HIS A 119 -5.13 -3.40 17.31
C HIS A 119 -5.52 -2.31 18.30
N ASP A 120 -4.79 -2.23 19.41
CA ASP A 120 -4.87 -1.06 20.28
C ASP A 120 -4.35 0.16 19.49
N PRO A 121 -5.19 1.20 19.24
CA PRO A 121 -4.76 2.42 18.57
C PRO A 121 -3.56 3.09 19.28
N SER A 122 -3.37 2.84 20.58
CA SER A 122 -2.22 3.32 21.34
C SER A 122 -0.90 2.66 20.90
N GLU A 123 -0.92 1.39 20.50
CA GLU A 123 0.25 0.68 19.97
C GLU A 123 0.71 1.30 18.65
N GLY A 124 -0.23 1.55 17.72
CA GLY A 124 0.04 2.21 16.45
C GLY A 124 0.70 3.58 16.64
N ALA A 125 0.11 4.42 17.49
CA ALA A 125 0.67 5.73 17.82
C ALA A 125 2.08 5.64 18.42
N ARG A 126 2.30 4.72 19.36
CA ARG A 126 3.62 4.51 19.98
C ARG A 126 4.67 4.06 18.97
N LEU A 127 4.32 3.12 18.08
CA LEU A 127 5.25 2.59 17.08
C LEU A 127 5.61 3.64 16.01
N VAL A 128 4.67 4.51 15.64
CA VAL A 128 4.95 5.65 14.76
C VAL A 128 5.99 6.60 15.36
N GLU A 129 6.03 6.79 16.69
CA GLU A 129 7.08 7.60 17.33
C GLU A 129 8.47 6.99 17.22
N LEU A 130 8.57 5.66 17.16
CA LEU A 130 9.83 4.95 16.96
C LEU A 130 10.28 4.96 15.50
N ALA A 131 9.34 5.15 14.57
CA ALA A 131 9.64 5.11 13.15
C ALA A 131 10.64 6.21 12.73
N PRO A 132 11.50 5.94 11.73
CA PRO A 132 12.35 6.97 11.14
C PRO A 132 11.57 8.23 10.79
N ALA A 133 12.21 9.40 10.93
CA ALA A 133 11.57 10.70 10.76
C ALA A 133 10.75 10.79 9.47
N GLY A 134 11.30 10.36 8.33
CA GLY A 134 10.59 10.39 7.04
C GLY A 134 9.39 9.44 6.90
N ILE A 135 9.29 8.37 7.71
CA ILE A 135 8.07 7.53 7.79
C ILE A 135 7.07 8.21 8.71
N ARG A 136 7.52 8.60 9.91
CA ARG A 136 6.69 9.25 10.93
C ARG A 136 6.03 10.52 10.42
N GLU A 137 6.76 11.36 9.71
CA GLU A 137 6.26 12.61 9.13
C GLU A 137 5.20 12.35 8.07
N ARG A 138 5.43 11.41 7.15
CA ARG A 138 4.44 11.02 6.13
C ARG A 138 3.13 10.54 6.75
N ILE A 139 3.21 9.65 7.74
CA ILE A 139 2.01 9.15 8.44
C ILE A 139 1.29 10.29 9.17
N ARG A 140 2.01 11.21 9.82
CA ARG A 140 1.38 12.33 10.54
C ARG A 140 0.75 13.36 9.60
N SER A 141 1.35 13.62 8.45
CA SER A 141 0.83 14.59 7.49
C SER A 141 -0.29 14.04 6.61
N GLY A 142 -0.44 12.71 6.52
CA GLY A 142 -1.43 12.06 5.66
C GLY A 142 -2.88 12.14 6.15
N GLY A 143 -3.17 12.84 7.24
CA GLY A 143 -4.54 13.06 7.72
C GLY A 143 -5.22 11.82 8.34
N TYR A 144 -4.48 10.73 8.53
CA TYR A 144 -5.00 9.48 9.10
C TYR A 144 -5.45 9.63 10.55
N ARG A 145 -6.47 8.86 10.93
CA ARG A 145 -6.91 8.69 12.30
C ARG A 145 -5.92 7.81 13.07
N ARG A 146 -5.90 7.91 14.40
CA ARG A 146 -4.92 7.18 15.24
C ARG A 146 -5.04 5.66 15.10
N ASN A 147 -6.24 5.14 14.84
CA ASN A 147 -6.46 3.71 14.60
C ASN A 147 -5.95 3.24 13.23
N GLU A 148 -5.62 4.14 12.31
CA GLU A 148 -5.11 3.82 10.97
C GLU A 148 -3.56 3.81 10.94
N TYR A 149 -2.91 4.42 11.93
CA TYR A 149 -1.45 4.57 11.98
C TYR A 149 -0.68 3.26 11.89
N ILE A 150 -1.21 2.18 12.47
CA ILE A 150 -0.54 0.89 12.41
C ILE A 150 -0.57 0.31 10.99
N HIS A 151 -1.67 0.50 10.25
CA HIS A 151 -1.81 0.03 8.88
C HIS A 151 -0.87 0.78 7.94
N GLU A 152 -0.80 2.10 8.09
CA GLU A 152 0.15 2.95 7.34
C GLU A 152 1.60 2.60 7.67
N LEU A 153 1.92 2.39 8.95
CA LEU A 153 3.26 2.00 9.36
C LEU A 153 3.68 0.66 8.74
N ILE A 154 2.76 -0.31 8.71
CA ILE A 154 2.97 -1.61 8.08
C ILE A 154 3.21 -1.44 6.57
N ALA A 155 2.35 -0.68 5.89
CA ALA A 155 2.42 -0.46 4.46
C ALA A 155 3.73 0.22 4.03
N GLU A 156 4.08 1.34 4.67
CA GLU A 156 5.33 2.08 4.44
C GLU A 156 6.56 1.22 4.70
N THR A 157 6.58 0.52 5.84
CA THR A 157 7.71 -0.33 6.21
C THR A 157 7.85 -1.49 5.24
N TYR A 158 6.74 -2.10 4.81
CA TYR A 158 6.75 -3.19 3.85
C TYR A 158 7.33 -2.76 2.51
N ALA A 159 6.87 -1.63 1.97
CA ALA A 159 7.37 -1.09 0.70
C ALA A 159 8.87 -0.78 0.77
N LEU A 160 9.36 -0.23 1.88
CA LEU A 160 10.79 0.02 2.09
C LEU A 160 11.62 -1.27 2.20
N LEU A 161 11.11 -2.29 2.90
CA LEU A 161 11.78 -3.59 2.98
C LEU A 161 11.84 -4.29 1.62
N MET A 162 10.80 -4.15 0.80
CA MET A 162 10.79 -4.65 -0.58
C MET A 162 11.81 -3.93 -1.45
N ARG A 163 11.92 -2.60 -1.33
CA ARG A 163 12.96 -1.82 -1.99
C ARG A 163 14.37 -2.28 -1.61
N GLU A 164 14.65 -2.41 -0.31
CA GLU A 164 15.93 -2.91 0.20
C GLU A 164 16.27 -4.30 -0.36
N ARG A 165 15.28 -5.19 -0.42
CA ARG A 165 15.42 -6.53 -0.99
C ARG A 165 15.79 -6.48 -2.48
N VAL A 166 15.07 -5.70 -3.29
CA VAL A 166 15.35 -5.58 -4.74
C VAL A 166 16.74 -5.00 -4.99
N GLN A 167 17.23 -4.15 -4.07
CA GLN A 167 18.60 -3.62 -4.09
C GLN A 167 19.65 -4.60 -3.54
N GLY A 168 19.30 -5.86 -3.27
CA GLY A 168 20.23 -6.88 -2.81
C GLY A 168 20.57 -6.80 -1.32
N ARG A 169 19.77 -6.09 -0.52
CA ARG A 169 19.97 -5.90 0.93
C ARG A 169 18.80 -6.52 1.72
N PRO A 170 18.54 -7.84 1.61
CA PRO A 170 17.44 -8.47 2.33
C PRO A 170 17.69 -8.50 3.84
N GLY A 171 16.62 -8.63 4.63
CA GLY A 171 16.68 -8.74 6.09
C GLY A 171 16.27 -7.45 6.79
N ARG A 172 16.71 -7.25 8.03
CA ARG A 172 16.44 -6.03 8.81
C ARG A 172 17.49 -4.95 8.49
N PRO A 173 17.11 -3.80 7.91
CA PRO A 173 18.01 -2.68 7.76
C PRO A 173 18.40 -2.08 9.11
N ARG A 174 19.60 -1.50 9.22
CA ARG A 174 20.09 -0.90 10.48
C ARG A 174 19.25 0.30 10.96
N TRP A 175 18.59 0.98 10.02
CA TRP A 175 17.73 2.13 10.32
C TRP A 175 16.37 1.72 10.89
N LEU A 176 15.95 0.47 10.74
CA LEU A 176 14.63 0.01 11.15
C LEU A 176 14.65 -0.45 12.62
N PRO A 177 13.91 0.20 13.53
CA PRO A 177 13.80 -0.23 14.92
C PRO A 177 13.36 -1.69 15.03
N ASN A 178 13.93 -2.40 16.02
CA ASN A 178 13.66 -3.82 16.21
C ASN A 178 12.17 -4.14 16.41
N GLU A 179 11.46 -3.31 17.16
CA GLU A 179 10.03 -3.50 17.45
C GLU A 179 9.18 -3.45 16.17
N ILE A 180 9.47 -2.49 15.28
CA ILE A 180 8.78 -2.38 13.99
C ILE A 180 9.14 -3.58 13.10
N TYR A 181 10.40 -4.02 13.09
CA TYR A 181 10.78 -5.22 12.36
C TYR A 181 10.09 -6.49 12.89
N GLN A 182 9.94 -6.62 14.22
CA GLN A 182 9.20 -7.71 14.84
C GLN A 182 7.71 -7.65 14.51
N LEU A 183 7.11 -6.46 14.40
CA LEU A 183 5.77 -6.30 13.83
C LEU A 183 5.70 -6.88 12.40
N MET A 184 6.62 -6.50 11.52
CA MET A 184 6.67 -7.01 10.14
C MET A 184 6.89 -8.53 10.04
N ALA A 185 7.67 -9.10 10.98
CA ALA A 185 7.89 -10.54 11.05
C ALA A 185 6.61 -11.31 11.44
N ARG A 186 5.76 -10.73 12.28
CA ARG A 186 4.45 -11.31 12.65
C ARG A 186 3.46 -11.31 11.48
N ILE A 187 3.55 -10.34 10.55
CA ILE A 187 2.63 -10.13 9.43
C ILE A 187 2.78 -11.18 8.30
N GLY A 188 3.24 -12.39 8.62
CA GLY A 188 3.35 -13.52 7.68
C GLY A 188 4.19 -14.69 8.17
N ALA A 189 4.29 -14.83 9.49
CA ALA A 189 4.48 -16.12 10.15
C ALA A 189 3.13 -16.86 10.14
#